data_AF-A0A9E3U1A8-F1
#
_entry.id   AF-A0A9E3U1A8-F1
#
_cell.length_a   1.000
_cell.length_b   1.000
_cell.length_c   1.000
_cell.angle_alpha   90.00
_cell.angle_beta   90.00
_cell.angle_gamma   90.00
#
_symmetry.space_group_name_H-M   'P 1'
#
loop_
_entity.id
_entity.type
_entity.pdbx_description
1 polymer ?
#
loop_
_entity_poly.entity_id
_entity_poly.type
_entity_poly.pdbx_seq_one_letter_code
_entity_poly.pdbx_strand_id
1 'polypeptide(L)'
;MKCDMPARFALLLIVCIGCGQVEAQQPDEAAQPQAADSSLALFEKRILPIFQSPKPSSCAECHLSGVDLKQYIRPTQRETFISLVDGGMIDTKNPDDSKILRFINRTPPTPSLVVEKVRKQEYEAFHAWIHAAIADPQLAAAKGDAAPVGPQIPLAVVRHARRDRVLASFIENVWTEVARCAACHSPDRNQKQVKENGEQVSWITLNDPQATLNYMVENDLIDADAPEQSLLLLKPTLQVEHKGGQKMVVGDRSYKQFRRFLDDYAATVGGKYTATDQLPKPSDEVSVVSDIWFKLEGVPASYDKMLLQVDLYRETDASWSTFRVATSDRAVFGKGNLWQHSLSLTAPRGTPSADAIRSQQLPAGRYLAKLYIDAAGKLQQNFTAELGADDFVGQVEFESRWPSGYGRMTIV
;
A
#
# COMPACT_ATOMS: atom_id res chain seq x y z
N MET A 1 9.30 -32.59 -39.40
CA MET A 1 8.10 -32.70 -40.24
C MET A 1 7.90 -31.38 -40.94
N LYS A 2 8.09 -31.36 -42.26
CA LYS A 2 7.82 -30.22 -43.14
C LYS A 2 6.35 -30.31 -43.57
N CYS A 3 5.60 -29.22 -43.43
CA CYS A 3 4.32 -29.04 -44.11
C CYS A 3 4.35 -27.69 -44.82
N ASP A 4 4.59 -27.76 -46.12
CA ASP A 4 4.21 -26.74 -47.10
C ASP A 4 2.70 -26.76 -47.29
N MET A 5 2.07 -25.59 -47.40
CA MET A 5 1.05 -25.33 -48.42
C MET A 5 0.78 -23.82 -48.57
N PRO A 6 0.80 -23.28 -49.80
CA PRO A 6 0.36 -21.92 -50.10
C PRO A 6 -1.05 -21.92 -50.71
N ALA A 7 -1.85 -20.88 -50.49
CA ALA A 7 -2.97 -20.56 -51.36
C ALA A 7 -3.32 -19.07 -51.31
N ARG A 8 -3.19 -18.44 -52.49
CA ARG A 8 -3.57 -17.07 -52.82
C ARG A 8 -5.10 -16.96 -52.81
N PHE A 9 -5.66 -15.95 -52.15
CA PHE A 9 -7.03 -15.51 -52.39
C PHE A 9 -7.03 -14.16 -53.09
N ALA A 10 -7.62 -14.16 -54.29
CA ALA A 10 -7.87 -12.98 -55.11
C ALA A 10 -9.05 -12.19 -54.52
N LEU A 11 -8.84 -10.88 -54.36
CA LEU A 11 -9.85 -9.92 -53.95
C LEU A 11 -10.67 -9.50 -55.18
N LEU A 12 -11.94 -9.91 -55.25
CA LEU A 12 -12.88 -9.49 -56.28
C LEU A 12 -13.58 -8.21 -55.80
N LEU A 13 -13.27 -7.07 -56.43
CA LEU A 13 -13.98 -5.81 -56.25
C LEU A 13 -15.32 -5.88 -57.01
N ILE A 14 -16.44 -5.85 -56.28
CA ILE A 14 -17.78 -5.60 -56.87
C ILE A 14 -18.17 -4.17 -56.50
N VAL A 15 -18.18 -3.30 -57.51
CA VAL A 15 -18.71 -1.94 -57.43
C VAL A 15 -20.18 -1.99 -57.83
N CYS A 16 -21.08 -1.90 -56.85
CA CYS A 16 -22.51 -1.70 -57.10
C CYS A 16 -22.80 -0.19 -57.16
N ILE A 17 -23.06 0.32 -58.36
CA ILE A 17 -23.62 1.65 -58.59
C ILE A 17 -25.12 1.56 -58.31
N GLY A 18 -25.54 2.05 -57.14
CA GLY A 18 -26.95 2.20 -56.78
C GLY A 18 -27.42 3.62 -57.03
N CYS A 19 -28.28 3.81 -58.03
CA CYS A 19 -29.15 4.99 -58.14
C CYS A 19 -30.17 4.96 -56.99
N GLY A 20 -30.08 5.92 -56.07
CA GLY A 20 -31.03 6.13 -54.97
C GLY A 20 -31.77 7.46 -55.16
N GLN A 21 -33.10 7.37 -55.12
CA GLN A 21 -34.06 8.42 -55.44
C GLN A 21 -34.06 9.57 -54.42
N VAL A 22 -34.40 10.76 -54.91
CA VAL A 22 -34.67 11.96 -54.11
C VAL A 22 -36.02 11.77 -53.41
N GLU A 23 -35.98 11.45 -52.11
CA GLU A 23 -37.15 11.36 -51.25
C GLU A 23 -37.41 12.72 -50.60
N ALA A 24 -38.63 13.23 -50.78
CA ALA A 24 -39.06 14.53 -50.30
C ALA A 24 -39.09 14.57 -48.77
N GLN A 25 -38.37 15.53 -48.18
CA GLN A 25 -38.38 15.82 -46.75
C GLN A 25 -39.80 16.25 -46.30
N GLN A 26 -40.41 15.45 -45.43
CA GLN A 26 -41.55 15.88 -44.62
C GLN A 26 -41.05 16.87 -43.55
N PRO A 27 -41.84 17.90 -43.22
CA PRO A 27 -41.46 18.90 -42.22
C PRO A 27 -41.41 18.32 -40.81
N ASP A 28 -40.37 18.71 -40.08
CA ASP A 28 -40.09 18.39 -38.67
C ASP A 28 -41.34 18.49 -37.79
N GLU A 29 -41.78 17.32 -37.30
CA GLU A 29 -42.70 17.19 -36.19
C GLU A 29 -41.96 17.63 -34.92
N ALA A 30 -42.39 18.77 -34.37
CA ALA A 30 -41.81 19.37 -33.17
C ALA A 30 -41.69 18.34 -32.04
N ALA A 31 -40.45 18.06 -31.64
CA ALA A 31 -40.13 17.21 -30.51
C ALA A 31 -40.86 17.72 -29.25
N GLN A 32 -41.82 16.93 -28.78
CA GLN A 32 -42.44 17.14 -27.47
C GLN A 32 -41.36 17.03 -26.39
N PRO A 33 -41.36 17.88 -25.35
CA PRO A 33 -40.43 17.75 -24.24
C PRO A 33 -40.61 16.38 -23.59
N GLN A 34 -39.56 15.56 -23.58
CA GLN A 34 -39.51 14.33 -22.79
C GLN A 34 -39.95 14.68 -21.37
N ALA A 35 -41.04 14.05 -20.90
CA ALA A 35 -41.47 14.17 -19.51
C ALA A 35 -40.26 13.84 -18.63
N ALA A 36 -39.85 14.80 -17.79
CA ALA A 36 -38.76 14.58 -16.86
C ALA A 36 -39.11 13.35 -16.00
N ASP A 37 -38.21 12.36 -15.98
CA ASP A 37 -38.36 11.17 -15.13
C ASP A 37 -38.66 11.63 -13.69
N SER A 38 -39.67 11.04 -13.05
CA SER A 38 -40.00 11.38 -11.66
C SER A 38 -38.81 11.07 -10.73
N SER A 39 -38.77 11.71 -9.55
CA SER A 39 -37.76 11.44 -8.51
C SER A 39 -37.62 9.93 -8.27
N LEU A 40 -38.77 9.25 -8.08
CA LEU A 40 -38.85 7.82 -7.82
C LEU A 40 -38.32 6.99 -8.99
N ALA A 41 -38.67 7.34 -10.23
CA ALA A 41 -38.18 6.65 -11.42
C ALA A 41 -36.64 6.79 -11.54
N LEU A 42 -36.08 7.97 -11.25
CA LEU A 42 -34.63 8.18 -11.21
C LEU A 42 -33.96 7.36 -10.10
N PHE A 43 -34.58 7.30 -8.92
CA PHE A 43 -34.05 6.48 -7.81
C PHE A 43 -33.99 5.00 -8.19
N GLU A 44 -35.09 4.42 -8.65
CA GLU A 44 -35.19 3.00 -9.00
C GLU A 44 -34.28 2.63 -10.16
N LYS A 45 -34.17 3.50 -11.17
CA LYS A 45 -33.40 3.24 -12.39
C LYS A 45 -31.91 3.52 -12.25
N ARG A 46 -31.50 4.44 -11.36
CA ARG A 46 -30.10 4.94 -11.33
C ARG A 46 -29.42 4.83 -9.96
N ILE A 47 -30.14 4.99 -8.85
CA ILE A 47 -29.56 4.95 -7.50
C ILE A 47 -29.62 3.53 -6.93
N LEU A 48 -30.77 2.88 -6.99
CA LEU A 48 -30.96 1.53 -6.47
C LEU A 48 -30.00 0.48 -7.09
N PRO A 49 -29.65 0.55 -8.39
CA PRO A 49 -28.65 -0.35 -8.96
C PRO A 49 -27.25 -0.17 -8.37
N ILE A 50 -26.89 1.04 -7.92
CA ILE A 50 -25.61 1.28 -7.21
C ILE A 50 -25.64 0.52 -5.88
N PHE A 51 -26.75 0.62 -5.13
CA PHE A 51 -26.97 -0.08 -3.86
C PHE A 51 -26.84 -1.60 -4.00
N GLN A 52 -27.40 -2.16 -5.07
CA GLN A 52 -27.45 -3.60 -5.32
C GLN A 52 -26.23 -4.17 -6.05
N SER A 53 -25.39 -3.31 -6.62
CA SER A 53 -24.25 -3.73 -7.42
C SER A 53 -23.25 -4.55 -6.57
N PRO A 54 -22.71 -5.67 -7.06
CA PRO A 54 -21.58 -6.33 -6.41
C PRO A 54 -20.25 -5.61 -6.69
N LYS A 55 -20.22 -4.68 -7.67
CA LYS A 55 -19.00 -3.97 -8.05
C LYS A 55 -18.63 -2.90 -7.02
N PRO A 56 -17.33 -2.60 -6.83
CA PRO A 56 -16.90 -1.48 -6.00
C PRO A 56 -17.37 -0.14 -6.60
N SER A 57 -17.68 0.82 -5.74
CA SER A 57 -17.99 2.19 -6.16
C SER A 57 -16.74 3.02 -6.44
N SER A 58 -16.88 4.26 -6.92
CA SER A 58 -15.75 5.20 -7.03
C SER A 58 -15.05 5.47 -5.70
N CYS A 59 -15.70 5.23 -4.55
CA CYS A 59 -15.09 5.40 -3.23
C CYS A 59 -13.91 4.44 -2.99
N ALA A 60 -13.91 3.26 -3.63
CA ALA A 60 -12.85 2.26 -3.53
C ALA A 60 -11.52 2.70 -4.17
N GLU A 61 -11.54 3.81 -4.93
CA GLU A 61 -10.34 4.39 -5.51
C GLU A 61 -9.43 5.05 -4.47
N CYS A 62 -10.02 5.55 -3.38
CA CYS A 62 -9.28 6.18 -2.29
C CYS A 62 -9.20 5.30 -1.05
N HIS A 63 -10.18 4.41 -0.85
CA HIS A 63 -10.31 3.56 0.34
C HIS A 63 -10.19 2.09 -0.04
N LEU A 64 -9.31 1.36 0.65
CA LEU A 64 -9.19 -0.10 0.47
C LEU A 64 -10.32 -0.86 1.16
N SER A 65 -10.90 -0.30 2.22
CA SER A 65 -12.03 -0.88 2.94
C SER A 65 -12.81 0.16 3.74
N GLY A 66 -13.95 -0.27 4.30
CA GLY A 66 -14.74 0.51 5.25
C GLY A 66 -15.58 1.64 4.65
N VAL A 67 -15.31 2.07 3.42
CA VAL A 67 -16.07 3.13 2.72
C VAL A 67 -16.56 2.64 1.37
N ASP A 68 -17.87 2.68 1.16
CA ASP A 68 -18.53 2.37 -0.11
C ASP A 68 -19.73 3.32 -0.30
N LEU A 69 -20.04 3.66 -1.55
CA LEU A 69 -21.17 4.53 -1.88
C LEU A 69 -22.51 3.94 -1.43
N LYS A 70 -22.62 2.60 -1.40
CA LYS A 70 -23.82 1.88 -0.95
C LYS A 70 -24.19 2.18 0.50
N GLN A 71 -23.22 2.56 1.34
CA GLN A 71 -23.47 2.94 2.73
C GLN A 71 -24.29 4.24 2.84
N TYR A 72 -24.42 4.99 1.74
CA TYR A 72 -25.20 6.22 1.64
C TYR A 72 -26.58 6.01 0.99
N ILE A 73 -26.95 4.77 0.65
CA ILE A 73 -28.21 4.43 -0.01
C ILE A 73 -29.02 3.51 0.91
N ARG A 74 -30.34 3.72 0.96
CA ARG A 74 -31.30 2.88 1.67
C ARG A 74 -32.20 2.14 0.68
N PRO A 75 -32.94 1.10 1.11
CA PRO A 75 -33.82 0.34 0.21
C PRO A 75 -34.86 1.20 -0.52
N THR A 76 -35.31 2.31 0.08
CA THR A 76 -36.30 3.21 -0.52
C THR A 76 -35.76 4.62 -0.77
N GLN A 77 -36.38 5.31 -1.74
CA GLN A 77 -36.11 6.73 -2.03
C GLN A 77 -36.30 7.59 -0.79
N ARG A 78 -37.43 7.42 -0.09
CA ARG A 78 -37.79 8.24 1.05
C ARG A 78 -36.77 8.12 2.17
N GLU A 79 -36.39 6.89 2.53
CA GLU A 79 -35.36 6.66 3.56
C GLU A 79 -34.00 7.22 3.13
N THR A 80 -33.61 7.02 1.87
CA THR A 80 -32.33 7.53 1.35
C THR A 80 -32.28 9.05 1.42
N PHE A 81 -33.34 9.72 0.94
CA PHE A 81 -33.43 11.18 0.93
C PHE A 81 -33.37 11.75 2.34
N ILE A 82 -34.24 11.27 3.25
CA ILE A 82 -34.29 11.74 4.64
C ILE A 82 -32.93 11.52 5.32
N SER A 83 -32.35 10.31 5.24
CA SER A 83 -31.05 10.03 5.85
C SER A 83 -29.93 10.94 5.32
N LEU A 84 -29.91 11.21 4.02
CA LEU A 84 -28.88 12.07 3.42
C LEU A 84 -29.08 13.55 3.79
N VAL A 85 -30.32 14.02 3.91
CA VAL A 85 -30.61 15.39 4.38
C VAL A 85 -30.23 15.53 5.86
N ASP A 86 -30.69 14.62 6.71
CA ASP A 86 -30.43 14.64 8.16
C ASP A 86 -28.92 14.51 8.46
N GLY A 87 -28.21 13.71 7.65
CA GLY A 87 -26.76 13.56 7.72
C GLY A 87 -25.97 14.74 7.14
N GLY A 88 -26.63 15.79 6.63
CA GLY A 88 -25.98 16.94 5.99
C GLY A 88 -25.22 16.59 4.71
N MET A 89 -25.63 15.52 4.03
CA MET A 89 -25.02 15.03 2.78
C MET A 89 -25.66 15.66 1.54
N ILE A 90 -26.95 15.99 1.60
CA ILE A 90 -27.68 16.76 0.59
C ILE A 90 -27.91 18.18 1.11
N ASP A 91 -27.60 19.19 0.30
CA ASP A 91 -28.00 20.58 0.54
C ASP A 91 -29.30 20.85 -0.22
N THR A 92 -30.41 21.02 0.51
CA THR A 92 -31.74 21.21 -0.09
C THR A 92 -31.93 22.62 -0.66
N LYS A 93 -31.05 23.57 -0.35
CA LYS A 93 -31.08 24.94 -0.89
C LYS A 93 -30.20 25.08 -2.12
N ASN A 94 -29.03 24.45 -2.09
CA ASN A 94 -28.06 24.45 -3.18
C ASN A 94 -27.73 23.00 -3.56
N PRO A 95 -28.60 22.30 -4.32
CA PRO A 95 -28.45 20.88 -4.63
C PRO A 95 -27.08 20.52 -5.21
N ASP A 96 -26.50 21.39 -6.04
CA ASP A 96 -25.19 21.19 -6.66
C ASP A 96 -24.03 21.20 -5.65
N ASP A 97 -24.19 21.87 -4.50
CA ASP A 97 -23.18 21.96 -3.43
C ASP A 97 -23.24 20.79 -2.43
N SER A 98 -24.17 19.85 -2.65
CA SER A 98 -24.36 18.66 -1.84
C SER A 98 -23.04 17.93 -1.60
N LYS A 99 -22.76 17.63 -0.33
CA LYS A 99 -21.50 16.99 0.08
C LYS A 99 -21.30 15.62 -0.56
N ILE A 100 -22.37 14.86 -0.78
CA ILE A 100 -22.31 13.56 -1.47
C ILE A 100 -21.80 13.70 -2.91
N LEU A 101 -22.23 14.73 -3.64
CA LEU A 101 -21.75 14.99 -5.01
C LEU A 101 -20.26 15.35 -5.01
N ARG A 102 -19.83 16.19 -4.06
CA ARG A 102 -18.41 16.53 -3.88
C ARG A 102 -17.55 15.30 -3.54
N PHE A 103 -18.09 14.36 -2.77
CA PHE A 103 -17.39 13.12 -2.42
C PHE A 103 -17.28 12.17 -3.61
N ILE A 104 -18.38 11.95 -4.35
CA ILE A 104 -18.36 11.13 -5.56
C ILE A 104 -17.39 11.73 -6.57
N ASN A 105 -17.40 13.05 -6.79
CA ASN A 105 -16.55 13.69 -7.80
C ASN A 105 -15.05 13.78 -7.40
N ARG A 106 -14.66 13.30 -6.22
CA ARG A 106 -13.28 13.39 -5.76
C ARG A 106 -12.39 12.42 -6.54
N THR A 107 -11.22 12.89 -6.98
CA THR A 107 -10.23 12.09 -7.68
C THR A 107 -8.92 11.98 -6.89
N PRO A 108 -8.22 10.83 -6.94
CA PRO A 108 -6.82 10.77 -6.54
C PRO A 108 -5.94 11.50 -7.56
N PRO A 109 -4.66 11.77 -7.24
CA PRO A 109 -3.72 12.36 -8.18
C PRO A 109 -3.54 11.58 -9.49
N THR A 110 -3.70 10.25 -9.44
CA THR A 110 -3.59 9.37 -10.62
C THR A 110 -4.83 8.48 -10.70
N PRO A 111 -5.88 8.93 -11.41
CA PRO A 111 -7.13 8.17 -11.52
C PRO A 111 -7.02 7.02 -12.52
N SER A 112 -7.82 5.97 -12.30
CA SER A 112 -8.01 4.90 -13.29
C SER A 112 -9.12 5.26 -14.27
N LEU A 113 -8.92 5.02 -15.57
CA LEU A 113 -9.92 5.28 -16.62
C LEU A 113 -11.23 4.50 -16.40
N VAL A 114 -11.13 3.27 -15.88
CA VAL A 114 -12.31 2.44 -15.57
C VAL A 114 -13.11 3.08 -14.44
N VAL A 115 -12.41 3.59 -13.42
CA VAL A 115 -13.04 4.23 -12.26
C VAL A 115 -13.60 5.60 -12.61
N GLU A 116 -12.97 6.32 -13.54
CA GLU A 116 -13.47 7.61 -14.02
C GLU A 116 -14.87 7.49 -14.63
N LYS A 117 -15.09 6.46 -15.47
CA LYS A 117 -16.42 6.18 -16.03
C LYS A 117 -17.45 5.87 -14.94
N VAL A 118 -17.08 5.03 -13.97
CA VAL A 118 -17.97 4.69 -12.84
C VAL A 118 -18.32 5.94 -12.03
N ARG A 119 -17.32 6.75 -11.68
CA ARG A 119 -17.49 8.00 -10.94
C ARG A 119 -18.44 8.96 -11.66
N LYS A 120 -18.25 9.14 -12.97
CA LYS A 120 -19.13 9.98 -13.79
C LYS A 120 -20.58 9.48 -13.75
N GLN A 121 -20.78 8.17 -13.90
CA GLN A 121 -22.11 7.56 -13.84
C GLN A 121 -22.77 7.73 -12.47
N GLU A 122 -22.03 7.49 -11.39
CA GLU A 122 -22.48 7.70 -10.01
C GLU A 122 -22.83 9.17 -9.76
N TYR A 123 -21.97 10.10 -10.19
CA TYR A 123 -22.20 11.53 -10.04
C TYR A 123 -23.47 11.96 -10.77
N GLU A 124 -23.61 11.62 -12.05
CA GLU A 124 -24.78 11.97 -12.85
C GLU A 124 -26.07 11.35 -12.31
N ALA A 125 -25.99 10.14 -11.72
CA ALA A 125 -27.12 9.47 -11.09
C ALA A 125 -27.59 10.24 -9.85
N PHE A 126 -26.67 10.51 -8.92
CA PHE A 126 -26.98 11.27 -7.71
C PHE A 126 -27.41 12.70 -8.02
N HIS A 127 -26.73 13.37 -8.96
CA HIS A 127 -27.04 14.74 -9.35
C HIS A 127 -28.47 14.86 -9.87
N ALA A 128 -28.84 14.07 -10.88
CA ALA A 128 -30.19 14.10 -11.44
C ALA A 128 -31.26 13.73 -10.40
N TRP A 129 -31.00 12.70 -9.59
CA TRP A 129 -31.94 12.26 -8.56
C TRP A 129 -32.13 13.32 -7.46
N ILE A 130 -31.06 13.94 -6.95
CA ILE A 130 -31.13 14.96 -5.90
C ILE A 130 -31.98 16.15 -6.36
N HIS A 131 -31.76 16.63 -7.59
CA HIS A 131 -32.54 17.73 -8.17
C HIS A 131 -34.03 17.38 -8.26
N ALA A 132 -34.36 16.19 -8.78
CA ALA A 132 -35.75 15.74 -8.87
C ALA A 132 -36.38 15.49 -7.47
N ALA A 133 -35.61 14.97 -6.52
CA ALA A 133 -36.06 14.66 -5.17
C ALA A 133 -36.38 15.92 -4.34
N ILE A 134 -35.59 16.99 -4.50
CA ILE A 134 -35.86 18.28 -3.85
C ILE A 134 -37.10 18.96 -4.45
N ALA A 135 -37.33 18.81 -5.76
CA ALA A 135 -38.52 19.33 -6.43
C ALA A 135 -39.80 18.54 -6.10
N ASP A 136 -39.68 17.34 -5.53
CA ASP A 136 -40.80 16.49 -5.13
C ASP A 136 -41.43 16.98 -3.80
N PRO A 137 -42.68 17.48 -3.80
CA PRO A 137 -43.30 18.02 -2.59
C PRO A 137 -43.43 17.00 -1.46
N GLN A 138 -43.58 15.71 -1.77
CA GLN A 138 -43.73 14.67 -0.75
C GLN A 138 -42.42 14.39 -0.03
N LEU A 139 -41.29 14.47 -0.74
CA LEU A 139 -39.95 14.35 -0.15
C LEU A 139 -39.51 15.64 0.54
N ALA A 140 -39.76 16.80 -0.07
CA ALA A 140 -39.44 18.10 0.53
C ALA A 140 -40.16 18.32 1.87
N ALA A 141 -41.39 17.80 2.01
CA ALA A 141 -42.14 17.82 3.26
C ALA A 141 -41.80 16.65 4.20
N ALA A 142 -41.01 15.68 3.75
CA ALA A 142 -40.68 14.52 4.56
C ALA A 142 -39.75 14.92 5.72
N LYS A 143 -40.14 14.51 6.92
CA LYS A 143 -39.34 14.60 8.13
C LYS A 143 -39.28 13.20 8.74
N GLY A 144 -38.21 12.88 9.45
CA GLY A 144 -38.12 11.63 10.20
C GLY A 144 -36.76 11.47 10.85
N ASP A 145 -36.65 10.45 11.70
CA ASP A 145 -35.40 10.03 12.33
C ASP A 145 -34.82 8.85 11.54
N ALA A 146 -34.40 9.08 10.30
CA ALA A 146 -33.86 8.00 9.49
C ALA A 146 -32.48 7.56 10.00
N ALA A 147 -32.18 6.26 9.88
CA ALA A 147 -30.92 5.71 10.38
C ALA A 147 -29.70 6.42 9.76
N PRO A 148 -28.62 6.71 10.52
CA PRO A 148 -27.44 7.41 10.04
C PRO A 148 -26.81 6.75 8.80
N VAL A 149 -26.56 7.53 7.75
CA VAL A 149 -25.89 7.08 6.52
C VAL A 149 -24.37 7.20 6.60
N GLY A 150 -23.70 6.45 5.73
CA GLY A 150 -22.24 6.42 5.59
C GLY A 150 -21.57 5.32 6.42
N PRO A 151 -20.22 5.30 6.44
CA PRO A 151 -19.45 4.34 7.23
C PRO A 151 -19.83 4.39 8.71
N GLN A 152 -20.19 3.23 9.28
CA GLN A 152 -20.53 3.09 10.71
C GLN A 152 -19.32 2.70 11.57
N ILE A 153 -18.11 3.00 11.08
CA ILE A 153 -16.84 2.71 11.74
C ILE A 153 -16.14 4.02 12.12
N PRO A 154 -15.25 4.02 13.14
CA PRO A 154 -14.56 5.23 13.56
C PRO A 154 -13.77 5.88 12.41
N LEU A 155 -13.73 7.21 12.40
CA LEU A 155 -12.99 7.97 11.38
C LEU A 155 -11.50 7.61 11.33
N ALA A 156 -10.91 7.22 12.46
CA ALA A 156 -9.53 6.73 12.51
C ALA A 156 -9.33 5.48 11.64
N VAL A 157 -10.27 4.54 11.68
CA VAL A 157 -10.26 3.31 10.86
C VAL A 157 -10.44 3.65 9.38
N VAL A 158 -11.41 4.52 9.06
CA VAL A 158 -11.61 5.01 7.68
C VAL A 158 -10.34 5.66 7.12
N ARG A 159 -9.64 6.44 7.96
CA ARG A 159 -8.38 7.09 7.57
C ARG A 159 -7.25 6.09 7.38
N HIS A 160 -7.14 5.09 8.26
CA HIS A 160 -6.13 4.03 8.17
C HIS A 160 -6.25 3.25 6.86
N ALA A 161 -7.48 2.92 6.47
CA ALA A 161 -7.77 2.18 5.24
C ALA A 161 -7.61 3.00 3.93
N ARG A 162 -7.19 4.26 3.99
CA ARG A 162 -6.94 5.04 2.78
C ARG A 162 -5.66 4.59 2.08
N ARG A 163 -5.68 4.58 0.75
CA ARG A 163 -4.53 4.16 -0.08
C ARG A 163 -3.25 4.95 0.21
N ASP A 164 -3.34 6.24 0.48
CA ASP A 164 -2.16 7.05 0.82
C ASP A 164 -1.56 6.69 2.18
N ARG A 165 -2.37 6.24 3.14
CA ARG A 165 -1.89 5.74 4.43
C ARG A 165 -1.25 4.36 4.30
N VAL A 166 -1.85 3.48 3.50
CA VAL A 166 -1.26 2.19 3.15
C VAL A 166 0.07 2.38 2.41
N LEU A 167 0.14 3.31 1.46
CA LEU A 167 1.39 3.66 0.79
C LEU A 167 2.44 4.19 1.78
N ALA A 168 2.06 5.05 2.72
CA ALA A 168 2.99 5.53 3.75
C ALA A 168 3.54 4.36 4.60
N SER A 169 2.69 3.41 4.98
CA SER A 169 3.10 2.18 5.70
C SER A 169 4.03 1.32 4.86
N PHE A 170 3.72 1.14 3.56
CA PHE A 170 4.61 0.43 2.62
C PHE A 170 5.98 1.10 2.53
N ILE A 171 6.02 2.43 2.43
CA ILE A 171 7.27 3.18 2.34
C ILE A 171 8.12 2.96 3.59
N GLU A 172 7.50 3.06 4.77
CA GLU A 172 8.20 2.95 6.04
C GLU A 172 8.75 1.54 6.30
N ASN A 173 8.00 0.50 5.92
CA ASN A 173 8.28 -0.87 6.32
C ASN A 173 8.95 -1.71 5.21
N VAL A 174 8.58 -1.51 3.94
CA VAL A 174 9.09 -2.34 2.83
C VAL A 174 10.07 -1.55 1.97
N TRP A 175 9.70 -0.33 1.58
CA TRP A 175 10.51 0.47 0.65
C TRP A 175 11.87 0.84 1.21
N THR A 176 11.97 1.09 2.52
CA THR A 176 13.25 1.37 3.20
C THR A 176 14.28 0.24 3.01
N GLU A 177 13.83 -1.00 2.79
CA GLU A 177 14.68 -2.18 2.61
C GLU A 177 14.86 -2.58 1.13
N VAL A 178 14.21 -1.86 0.20
CA VAL A 178 14.08 -2.27 -1.21
C VAL A 178 15.42 -2.43 -1.92
N ALA A 179 16.46 -1.72 -1.46
CA ALA A 179 17.81 -1.76 -2.02
C ALA A 179 18.40 -3.19 -2.03
N ARG A 180 18.00 -4.04 -1.08
CA ARG A 180 18.41 -5.46 -1.00
C ARG A 180 17.89 -6.30 -2.18
N CYS A 181 16.78 -5.87 -2.78
CA CYS A 181 16.05 -6.55 -3.84
C CYS A 181 16.29 -5.88 -5.20
N ALA A 182 16.46 -4.56 -5.22
CA ALA A 182 16.49 -3.74 -6.43
C ALA A 182 17.58 -4.14 -7.43
N ALA A 183 18.73 -4.63 -6.97
CA ALA A 183 19.78 -5.11 -7.88
C ALA A 183 19.35 -6.28 -8.78
N CYS A 184 18.36 -7.08 -8.36
CA CYS A 184 17.83 -8.22 -9.11
C CYS A 184 16.43 -7.98 -9.70
N HIS A 185 15.71 -6.97 -9.21
CA HIS A 185 14.29 -6.78 -9.48
C HIS A 185 13.93 -5.41 -10.05
N SER A 186 14.90 -4.53 -10.26
CA SER A 186 14.71 -3.29 -11.02
C SER A 186 15.12 -3.47 -12.48
N PRO A 187 14.26 -3.09 -13.46
CA PRO A 187 14.61 -3.07 -14.88
C PRO A 187 15.95 -2.39 -15.20
N ASP A 188 16.32 -1.38 -14.41
CA ASP A 188 17.55 -0.60 -14.59
C ASP A 188 18.81 -1.39 -14.24
N ARG A 189 18.69 -2.47 -13.47
CA ARG A 189 19.83 -3.19 -12.85
C ARG A 189 19.85 -4.68 -13.13
N ASN A 190 18.77 -5.25 -13.69
CA ASN A 190 18.53 -6.69 -13.67
C ASN A 190 18.55 -7.38 -15.04
N GLN A 191 19.22 -6.80 -16.04
CA GLN A 191 19.17 -7.31 -17.42
C GLN A 191 19.60 -8.79 -17.52
N LYS A 192 20.54 -9.21 -16.67
CA LYS A 192 20.92 -10.63 -16.55
C LYS A 192 19.77 -11.49 -16.03
N GLN A 193 19.10 -11.07 -14.96
CA GLN A 193 17.99 -11.81 -14.35
C GLN A 193 16.81 -11.91 -15.32
N VAL A 194 16.50 -10.85 -16.06
CA VAL A 194 15.46 -10.84 -17.09
C VAL A 194 15.78 -11.84 -18.21
N LYS A 195 17.03 -11.87 -18.69
CA LYS A 195 17.45 -12.84 -19.71
C LYS A 195 17.27 -14.29 -19.25
N GLU A 196 17.50 -14.57 -17.98
CA GLU A 196 17.46 -15.92 -17.42
C GLU A 196 16.06 -16.36 -16.95
N ASN A 197 15.21 -15.42 -16.56
CA ASN A 197 13.96 -15.72 -15.85
C ASN A 197 12.73 -15.02 -16.42
N GLY A 198 12.87 -14.11 -17.39
CA GLY A 198 11.78 -13.32 -17.98
C GLY A 198 11.54 -11.98 -17.28
N GLU A 199 10.71 -11.12 -17.88
CA GLU A 199 10.44 -9.74 -17.43
C GLU A 199 9.70 -9.67 -16.09
N GLN A 200 8.99 -10.72 -15.69
CA GLN A 200 8.26 -10.78 -14.42
C GLN A 200 9.15 -10.73 -13.17
N VAL A 201 10.47 -10.85 -13.33
CA VAL A 201 11.41 -10.56 -12.23
C VAL A 201 11.54 -9.08 -11.93
N SER A 202 11.08 -8.21 -12.83
CA SER A 202 11.21 -6.76 -12.73
C SER A 202 9.99 -6.12 -12.05
N TRP A 203 9.89 -6.28 -10.73
CA TRP A 203 8.76 -5.76 -9.96
C TRP A 203 9.06 -4.47 -9.17
N ILE A 204 10.31 -3.97 -9.20
CA ILE A 204 10.71 -2.71 -8.54
C ILE A 204 10.83 -1.60 -9.57
N THR A 205 9.96 -0.59 -9.47
CA THR A 205 10.09 0.68 -10.20
C THR A 205 10.88 1.66 -9.35
N LEU A 206 12.12 1.96 -9.72
CA LEU A 206 12.97 2.86 -8.91
C LEU A 206 12.34 4.23 -8.76
N ASN A 207 12.42 4.79 -7.56
CA ASN A 207 11.86 6.08 -7.16
C ASN A 207 10.33 6.18 -7.24
N ASP A 208 9.62 5.06 -7.46
CA ASP A 208 8.17 5.01 -7.48
C ASP A 208 7.66 3.88 -6.56
N PRO A 209 7.54 4.15 -5.24
CA PRO A 209 7.01 3.18 -4.29
C PRO A 209 5.55 2.81 -4.58
N GLN A 210 4.75 3.70 -5.17
CA GLN A 210 3.35 3.43 -5.48
C GLN A 210 3.22 2.46 -6.66
N ALA A 211 3.97 2.67 -7.74
CA ALA A 211 4.01 1.73 -8.86
C ALA A 211 4.53 0.36 -8.42
N THR A 212 5.55 0.33 -7.55
CA THR A 212 6.07 -0.91 -6.97
C THR A 212 5.00 -1.65 -6.16
N LEU A 213 4.29 -0.95 -5.25
CA LEU A 213 3.21 -1.56 -4.47
C LEU A 213 2.08 -2.07 -5.37
N ASN A 214 1.67 -1.29 -6.37
CA ASN A 214 0.63 -1.71 -7.32
C ASN A 214 1.03 -3.00 -8.03
N TYR A 215 2.26 -3.07 -8.56
CA TYR A 215 2.76 -4.28 -9.21
C TYR A 215 2.72 -5.49 -8.27
N MET A 216 3.17 -5.32 -7.01
CA MET A 216 3.18 -6.40 -6.04
C MET A 216 1.79 -6.97 -5.77
N VAL A 217 0.78 -6.12 -5.69
CA VAL A 217 -0.62 -6.52 -5.49
C VAL A 217 -1.18 -7.16 -6.76
N GLU A 218 -0.97 -6.55 -7.93
CA GLU A 218 -1.51 -7.03 -9.22
C GLU A 218 -0.90 -8.35 -9.70
N ASN A 219 0.27 -8.73 -9.17
CA ASN A 219 0.98 -9.95 -9.55
C ASN A 219 1.11 -10.94 -8.39
N ASP A 220 0.21 -10.86 -7.39
CA ASP A 220 0.10 -11.81 -6.28
C ASP A 220 1.43 -12.03 -5.50
N LEU A 221 2.26 -10.99 -5.42
CA LEU A 221 3.46 -11.02 -4.57
C LEU A 221 3.09 -10.83 -3.08
N ILE A 222 1.94 -10.23 -2.84
CA ILE A 222 1.28 -10.07 -1.54
C ILE A 222 0.04 -10.95 -1.53
N ASP A 223 -0.03 -11.87 -0.59
CA ASP A 223 -1.22 -12.67 -0.33
C ASP A 223 -2.01 -12.00 0.81
N ALA A 224 -3.16 -11.42 0.51
CA ALA A 224 -3.97 -10.71 1.50
C ALA A 224 -4.78 -11.66 2.41
N ASP A 225 -4.96 -12.93 2.01
CA ASP A 225 -5.69 -13.91 2.79
C ASP A 225 -4.76 -14.64 3.78
N ALA A 226 -3.52 -14.91 3.34
CA ALA A 226 -2.46 -15.55 4.12
C ALA A 226 -1.15 -14.73 4.00
N PRO A 227 -1.00 -13.61 4.73
CA PRO A 227 0.13 -12.69 4.57
C PRO A 227 1.51 -13.35 4.74
N GLU A 228 1.63 -14.38 5.58
CA GLU A 228 2.85 -15.18 5.74
C GLU A 228 3.25 -16.00 4.50
N GLN A 229 2.30 -16.28 3.61
CA GLN A 229 2.51 -16.99 2.34
C GLN A 229 2.87 -16.05 1.18
N SER A 230 2.92 -14.74 1.42
CA SER A 230 3.36 -13.77 0.42
C SER A 230 4.74 -14.12 -0.14
N LEU A 231 4.89 -14.11 -1.47
CA LEU A 231 6.19 -14.36 -2.11
C LEU A 231 7.26 -13.34 -1.70
N LEU A 232 6.85 -12.15 -1.28
CA LEU A 232 7.73 -11.14 -0.66
C LEU A 232 8.40 -11.59 0.64
N LEU A 233 7.86 -12.60 1.33
CA LEU A 233 8.49 -13.21 2.51
C LEU A 233 9.15 -14.54 2.16
N LEU A 234 8.42 -15.41 1.46
CA LEU A 234 8.85 -16.79 1.24
C LEU A 234 10.15 -16.87 0.44
N LYS A 235 10.29 -16.06 -0.62
CA LYS A 235 11.52 -16.07 -1.43
C LYS A 235 12.70 -15.51 -0.62
N PRO A 236 12.65 -14.30 -0.02
CA PRO A 236 13.80 -13.72 0.67
C PRO A 236 14.27 -14.52 1.89
N THR A 237 13.39 -15.32 2.50
CA THR A 237 13.70 -16.21 3.62
C THR A 237 14.11 -17.63 3.20
N LEU A 238 14.12 -17.94 1.90
CA LEU A 238 14.37 -19.28 1.33
C LEU A 238 13.38 -20.36 1.76
N GLN A 239 12.15 -20.00 2.10
CA GLN A 239 11.07 -20.98 2.30
C GLN A 239 10.58 -21.56 0.96
N VAL A 240 10.80 -20.83 -0.13
CA VAL A 240 10.67 -21.33 -1.51
C VAL A 240 11.93 -20.96 -2.31
N GLU A 241 12.11 -21.54 -3.49
CA GLU A 241 13.29 -21.28 -4.31
C GLU A 241 13.45 -19.79 -4.64
N HIS A 242 14.61 -19.23 -4.28
CA HIS A 242 15.03 -17.88 -4.64
C HIS A 242 16.45 -17.92 -5.20
N LYS A 243 16.60 -17.78 -6.53
CA LYS A 243 17.92 -17.81 -7.20
C LYS A 243 18.90 -16.73 -6.73
N GLY A 244 18.39 -15.56 -6.34
CA GLY A 244 19.19 -14.50 -5.69
C GLY A 244 19.62 -14.75 -4.22
N GLY A 245 19.32 -15.93 -3.65
CA GLY A 245 19.70 -16.33 -2.30
C GLY A 245 18.89 -15.67 -1.19
N GLN A 246 19.21 -16.03 0.06
CA GLN A 246 18.59 -15.47 1.26
C GLN A 246 18.91 -13.97 1.38
N LYS A 247 17.88 -13.15 1.61
CA LYS A 247 18.02 -11.70 1.85
C LYS A 247 17.66 -11.28 3.28
N MET A 248 16.88 -12.11 3.97
CA MET A 248 16.47 -11.92 5.36
C MET A 248 16.26 -13.28 6.04
N VAL A 249 16.30 -13.29 7.36
CA VAL A 249 16.05 -14.44 8.24
C VAL A 249 14.78 -14.14 9.05
N VAL A 250 13.98 -15.16 9.34
CA VAL A 250 12.82 -14.99 10.21
C VAL A 250 13.26 -14.35 11.53
N GLY A 251 12.56 -13.28 11.93
CA GLY A 251 12.85 -12.56 13.15
C GLY A 251 13.92 -11.48 13.06
N ASP A 252 14.65 -11.37 11.93
CA ASP A 252 15.47 -10.18 11.70
C ASP A 252 14.60 -8.94 11.45
N ARG A 253 15.21 -7.76 11.50
CA ARG A 253 14.51 -6.49 11.39
C ARG A 253 13.78 -6.36 10.05
N SER A 254 14.41 -6.76 8.94
CA SER A 254 13.79 -6.68 7.61
C SER A 254 12.55 -7.57 7.53
N TYR A 255 12.61 -8.79 8.06
CA TYR A 255 11.47 -9.70 8.17
C TYR A 255 10.34 -9.10 9.00
N LYS A 256 10.65 -8.58 10.21
CA LYS A 256 9.66 -7.93 11.08
C LYS A 256 8.96 -6.75 10.39
N GLN A 257 9.72 -5.94 9.65
CA GLN A 257 9.17 -4.80 8.91
C GLN A 257 8.22 -5.27 7.79
N PHE A 258 8.63 -6.26 6.99
CA PHE A 258 7.77 -6.81 5.95
C PHE A 258 6.49 -7.41 6.54
N ARG A 259 6.60 -8.19 7.63
CA ARG A 259 5.44 -8.72 8.35
C ARG A 259 4.50 -7.62 8.84
N ARG A 260 5.03 -6.55 9.45
CA ARG A 260 4.21 -5.42 9.91
C ARG A 260 3.36 -4.83 8.78
N PHE A 261 3.95 -4.64 7.59
CA PHE A 261 3.19 -4.15 6.44
C PHE A 261 2.18 -5.17 5.91
N LEU A 262 2.61 -6.42 5.70
CA LEU A 262 1.77 -7.45 5.09
C LEU A 262 0.57 -7.81 5.97
N ASP A 263 0.80 -7.99 7.27
CA ASP A 263 -0.26 -8.29 8.23
C ASP A 263 -1.26 -7.12 8.32
N ASP A 264 -0.79 -5.87 8.32
CA ASP A 264 -1.65 -4.67 8.33
C ASP A 264 -2.41 -4.45 7.01
N TYR A 265 -1.74 -4.68 5.89
CA TYR A 265 -2.35 -4.62 4.56
C TYR A 265 -3.48 -5.63 4.42
N ALA A 266 -3.21 -6.89 4.78
CA ALA A 266 -4.19 -7.98 4.79
C ALA A 266 -5.38 -7.66 5.70
N ALA A 267 -5.14 -7.17 6.92
CA ALA A 267 -6.20 -6.77 7.84
C ALA A 267 -7.02 -5.59 7.31
N THR A 268 -6.37 -4.62 6.65
CA THR A 268 -7.02 -3.47 6.03
C THR A 268 -7.90 -3.89 4.87
N VAL A 269 -7.39 -4.65 3.90
CA VAL A 269 -8.15 -5.12 2.73
C VAL A 269 -9.30 -6.04 3.15
N GLY A 270 -9.06 -6.93 4.11
CA GLY A 270 -10.09 -7.80 4.67
C GLY A 270 -11.11 -7.09 5.58
N GLY A 271 -10.98 -5.78 5.80
CA GLY A 271 -11.91 -5.01 6.65
C GLY A 271 -11.93 -5.46 8.11
N LYS A 272 -10.82 -6.01 8.62
CA LYS A 272 -10.74 -6.58 9.98
C LYS A 272 -10.80 -5.52 11.09
N TYR A 273 -10.40 -4.29 10.79
CA TYR A 273 -10.48 -3.18 11.73
C TYR A 273 -11.89 -2.58 11.76
N THR A 274 -12.53 -2.64 12.92
CA THR A 274 -13.84 -2.06 13.22
C THR A 274 -13.78 -0.99 14.31
N ALA A 275 -12.70 -0.94 15.08
CA ALA A 275 -12.48 0.01 16.18
C ALA A 275 -11.06 0.61 16.16
N THR A 276 -10.89 1.78 16.78
CA THR A 276 -9.61 2.52 16.78
C THR A 276 -8.49 1.81 17.54
N ASP A 277 -8.81 1.08 18.60
CA ASP A 277 -7.86 0.34 19.44
C ASP A 277 -7.33 -0.95 18.78
N GLN A 278 -7.96 -1.39 17.70
CA GLN A 278 -7.50 -2.50 16.87
C GLN A 278 -6.44 -2.08 15.85
N LEU A 279 -6.28 -0.77 15.59
CA LEU A 279 -5.30 -0.27 14.63
C LEU A 279 -3.87 -0.55 15.12
N PRO A 280 -2.94 -0.89 14.21
CA PRO A 280 -1.56 -1.14 14.60
C PRO A 280 -0.95 0.15 15.15
N LYS A 281 -0.21 0.01 16.26
CA LYS A 281 0.53 1.13 16.82
C LYS A 281 1.76 1.42 15.95
N PRO A 282 2.03 2.69 15.58
CA PRO A 282 3.29 3.05 14.97
C PRO A 282 4.47 2.67 15.87
N SER A 283 5.60 2.31 15.26
CA SER A 283 6.85 2.07 16.00
C SER A 283 7.31 3.37 16.70
N ASP A 284 7.73 3.29 17.95
CA ASP A 284 8.33 4.44 18.66
C ASP A 284 9.69 4.86 18.08
N GLU A 285 10.27 4.01 17.23
CA GLU A 285 11.52 4.26 16.50
C GLU A 285 11.24 4.41 15.00
N VAL A 286 11.89 5.40 14.37
CA VAL A 286 12.01 5.51 12.91
C VAL A 286 13.37 4.99 12.47
N SER A 287 13.45 4.53 11.23
CA SER A 287 14.70 4.00 10.72
C SER A 287 14.86 4.15 9.22
N VAL A 288 16.11 4.34 8.78
CA VAL A 288 16.49 4.37 7.37
C VAL A 288 17.69 3.46 7.13
N VAL A 289 17.68 2.72 6.02
CA VAL A 289 18.87 1.96 5.60
C VAL A 289 19.94 2.95 5.10
N SER A 290 21.19 2.71 5.50
CA SER A 290 22.34 3.50 5.06
C SER A 290 23.35 2.64 4.29
N ASP A 291 24.24 3.30 3.55
CA ASP A 291 25.42 2.68 2.93
C ASP A 291 26.59 2.52 3.91
N ILE A 292 26.37 2.69 5.22
CA ILE A 292 27.42 2.47 6.23
C ILE A 292 27.49 0.98 6.52
N TRP A 293 28.69 0.41 6.42
CA TRP A 293 28.95 -1.01 6.67
C TRP A 293 29.73 -1.21 7.96
N PHE A 294 29.30 -2.19 8.76
CA PHE A 294 29.91 -2.56 10.03
C PHE A 294 30.30 -4.03 9.99
N LYS A 295 31.50 -4.33 10.51
CA LYS A 295 32.05 -5.69 10.60
C LYS A 295 32.55 -5.93 12.02
N LEU A 296 32.16 -7.08 12.57
CA LEU A 296 32.71 -7.64 13.80
C LEU A 296 33.59 -8.82 13.45
N GLU A 297 34.83 -8.80 13.93
CA GLU A 297 35.76 -9.93 13.86
C GLU A 297 35.82 -10.69 15.19
N GLY A 298 36.29 -11.94 15.14
CA GLY A 298 36.44 -12.77 16.35
C GLY A 298 35.11 -13.20 16.97
N VAL A 299 34.01 -13.19 16.22
CA VAL A 299 32.71 -13.68 16.71
C VAL A 299 32.84 -15.18 17.03
N PRO A 300 32.48 -15.64 18.24
CA PRO A 300 32.64 -17.03 18.63
C PRO A 300 32.00 -18.01 17.63
N ALA A 301 32.72 -19.07 17.26
CA ALA A 301 32.21 -20.12 16.36
C ALA A 301 30.94 -20.81 16.90
N SER A 302 30.72 -20.79 18.23
CA SER A 302 29.49 -21.29 18.86
C SER A 302 28.24 -20.52 18.44
N TYR A 303 28.39 -19.32 17.89
CA TYR A 303 27.27 -18.51 17.37
C TYR A 303 26.99 -18.75 15.88
N ASP A 304 27.67 -19.70 15.21
CA ASP A 304 27.45 -19.98 13.79
C ASP A 304 25.96 -20.14 13.45
N LYS A 305 25.50 -19.40 12.42
CA LYS A 305 24.11 -19.36 11.93
C LYS A 305 23.07 -18.79 12.90
N MET A 306 23.45 -18.41 14.11
CA MET A 306 22.56 -17.70 15.03
C MET A 306 22.42 -16.24 14.58
N LEU A 307 21.24 -15.66 14.82
CA LEU A 307 20.97 -14.26 14.54
C LEU A 307 21.67 -13.40 15.61
N LEU A 308 22.59 -12.54 15.18
CA LEU A 308 23.26 -11.56 16.03
C LEU A 308 22.75 -10.16 15.68
N GLN A 309 22.27 -9.45 16.69
CA GLN A 309 21.89 -8.03 16.62
C GLN A 309 23.00 -7.17 17.22
N VAL A 310 23.29 -6.07 16.54
CA VAL A 310 24.22 -5.03 16.98
C VAL A 310 23.46 -3.72 17.11
N ASP A 311 23.40 -3.18 18.33
CA ASP A 311 22.86 -1.84 18.58
C ASP A 311 23.98 -0.85 18.91
N LEU A 312 24.00 0.28 18.21
CA LEU A 312 25.01 1.31 18.38
C LEU A 312 24.48 2.48 19.19
N TYR A 313 25.26 2.91 20.18
CA TYR A 313 25.00 4.09 21.00
C TYR A 313 26.15 5.07 20.81
N ARG A 314 25.84 6.37 20.68
CA ARG A 314 26.84 7.41 20.43
C ARG A 314 27.27 8.06 21.74
N GLU A 315 28.55 8.37 21.89
CA GLU A 315 29.01 9.21 23.00
C GLU A 315 28.51 10.66 22.80
N THR A 316 27.93 11.23 23.85
CA THR A 316 27.55 12.65 23.94
C THR A 316 28.43 13.33 24.97
N ASP A 317 28.36 14.65 25.07
CA ASP A 317 29.14 15.42 26.06
C ASP A 317 28.89 14.97 27.52
N ALA A 318 27.76 14.33 27.79
CA ALA A 318 27.39 13.87 29.13
C ALA A 318 27.61 12.37 29.36
N SER A 319 27.29 11.52 28.38
CA SER A 319 27.33 10.05 28.49
C SER A 319 27.00 9.39 27.14
N TRP A 320 26.92 8.06 27.10
CA TRP A 320 26.31 7.35 25.97
C TRP A 320 24.85 7.78 25.75
N SER A 321 24.41 7.84 24.49
CA SER A 321 23.02 8.12 24.14
C SER A 321 22.07 7.15 24.84
N THR A 322 20.89 7.62 25.26
CA THR A 322 19.88 6.78 25.93
C THR A 322 19.10 5.89 24.97
N PHE A 323 19.20 6.17 23.67
CA PHE A 323 18.64 5.39 22.58
C PHE A 323 19.73 4.96 21.60
N ARG A 324 19.49 3.86 20.88
CA ARG A 324 20.37 3.41 19.81
C ARG A 324 20.25 4.34 18.60
N VAL A 325 21.38 4.73 18.03
CA VAL A 325 21.47 5.61 16.86
C VAL A 325 21.59 4.85 15.54
N ALA A 326 21.94 3.56 15.63
CA ALA A 326 21.87 2.62 14.52
C ALA A 326 21.72 1.20 15.06
N THR A 327 21.20 0.33 14.21
CA THR A 327 21.06 -1.11 14.49
C THR A 327 21.30 -1.91 13.22
N SER A 328 21.64 -3.18 13.39
CA SER A 328 21.68 -4.15 12.31
C SER A 328 21.67 -5.55 12.88
N ASP A 329 21.03 -6.48 12.17
CA ASP A 329 20.98 -7.88 12.54
C ASP A 329 21.26 -8.77 11.33
N ARG A 330 21.95 -9.87 11.59
CA ARG A 330 22.25 -10.90 10.58
C ARG A 330 22.72 -12.20 11.23
N ALA A 331 22.52 -13.32 10.53
CA ALA A 331 23.16 -14.57 10.91
C ALA A 331 24.69 -14.45 10.91
N VAL A 332 25.33 -14.97 11.96
CA VAL A 332 26.78 -15.06 12.07
C VAL A 332 27.33 -16.09 11.06
N PHE A 333 28.44 -15.76 10.41
CA PHE A 333 29.20 -16.70 9.59
C PHE A 333 30.36 -17.27 10.41
N GLY A 334 30.06 -18.32 11.20
CA GLY A 334 30.94 -18.83 12.25
C GLY A 334 32.19 -19.52 11.73
N LYS A 335 32.20 -20.10 10.52
CA LYS A 335 33.44 -20.62 9.90
C LYS A 335 34.50 -19.53 9.66
N GLY A 336 34.07 -18.27 9.52
CA GLY A 336 34.95 -17.13 9.38
C GLY A 336 35.11 -16.30 10.65
N ASN A 337 34.49 -16.71 11.78
CA ASN A 337 34.37 -15.93 13.01
C ASN A 337 33.97 -14.47 12.73
N LEU A 338 33.03 -14.26 11.81
CA LEU A 338 32.68 -12.93 11.31
C LEU A 338 31.18 -12.68 11.33
N TRP A 339 30.85 -11.41 11.55
CA TRP A 339 29.55 -10.85 11.28
C TRP A 339 29.76 -9.53 10.53
N GLN A 340 28.99 -9.28 9.47
CA GLN A 340 29.09 -8.02 8.72
C GLN A 340 27.78 -7.67 8.03
N HIS A 341 27.41 -6.39 8.09
CA HIS A 341 26.19 -5.91 7.46
C HIS A 341 26.15 -4.38 7.31
N SER A 342 25.23 -3.88 6.50
CA SER A 342 24.91 -2.46 6.47
C SER A 342 24.12 -2.07 7.72
N LEU A 343 24.31 -0.84 8.20
CA LEU A 343 23.58 -0.29 9.33
C LEU A 343 22.28 0.35 8.89
N SER A 344 21.23 0.11 9.66
CA SER A 344 20.01 0.91 9.63
C SER A 344 20.14 1.99 10.70
N LEU A 345 20.08 3.25 10.31
CA LEU A 345 20.10 4.37 11.26
C LEU A 345 18.75 4.44 11.95
N THR A 346 18.74 4.81 13.23
CA THR A 346 17.55 4.79 14.07
C THR A 346 17.46 6.04 14.92
N ALA A 347 16.22 6.46 15.22
CA ALA A 347 15.96 7.54 16.16
C ALA A 347 14.55 7.42 16.74
N PRO A 348 14.29 7.95 17.95
CA PRO A 348 12.93 8.02 18.49
C PRO A 348 12.05 8.90 17.60
N ARG A 349 10.85 8.42 17.28
CA ARG A 349 9.89 9.12 16.43
C ARG A 349 9.53 10.47 17.03
N GLY A 350 9.40 11.48 16.17
CA GLY A 350 9.01 12.84 16.57
C GLY A 350 10.13 13.66 17.21
N THR A 351 11.37 13.16 17.23
CA THR A 351 12.54 13.92 17.69
C THR A 351 13.29 14.57 16.52
N PRO A 352 14.09 15.63 16.73
CA PRO A 352 14.96 16.18 15.68
C PRO A 352 15.90 15.15 15.06
N SER A 353 16.33 14.15 15.84
CA SER A 353 17.16 13.04 15.35
C SER A 353 16.43 12.17 14.30
N ALA A 354 15.10 12.03 14.38
CA ALA A 354 14.29 11.32 13.38
C ALA A 354 14.39 11.95 11.98
N ASP A 355 14.47 13.28 11.92
CA ASP A 355 14.67 13.96 10.64
C ASP A 355 16.14 13.96 10.22
N ALA A 356 17.08 14.07 11.16
CA ALA A 356 18.50 14.06 10.88
C ALA A 356 18.98 12.75 10.21
N ILE A 357 18.45 11.59 10.62
CA ILE A 357 18.85 10.30 10.06
C ILE A 357 18.48 10.16 8.57
N ARG A 358 17.57 10.98 8.03
CA ARG A 358 17.22 10.96 6.59
C ARG A 358 18.39 11.32 5.68
N SER A 359 19.42 11.98 6.21
CA SER A 359 20.70 12.20 5.51
C SER A 359 21.49 10.91 5.27
N GLN A 360 21.10 9.80 5.90
CA GLN A 360 21.74 8.49 5.84
C GLN A 360 23.21 8.51 6.30
N GLN A 361 23.55 9.45 7.18
CA GLN A 361 24.90 9.62 7.73
C GLN A 361 24.90 9.53 9.26
N LEU A 362 25.96 8.96 9.81
CA LEU A 362 26.29 9.04 11.24
C LEU A 362 27.45 10.03 11.44
N PRO A 363 27.40 10.86 12.50
CA PRO A 363 28.50 11.76 12.80
C PRO A 363 29.76 10.99 13.22
N ALA A 364 30.94 11.51 12.94
CA ALA A 364 32.17 10.94 13.48
C ALA A 364 32.18 11.01 15.03
N GLY A 365 32.89 10.08 15.67
CA GLY A 365 33.11 10.09 17.12
C GLY A 365 33.18 8.69 17.72
N ARG A 366 33.01 8.62 19.04
CA ARG A 366 33.03 7.37 19.82
C ARG A 366 31.64 6.75 19.89
N TYR A 367 31.63 5.42 19.84
CA TYR A 367 30.44 4.58 19.81
C TYR A 367 30.61 3.37 20.73
N LEU A 368 29.49 2.94 21.31
CA LEU A 368 29.35 1.69 22.04
C LEU A 368 28.46 0.76 21.21
N ALA A 369 29.00 -0.38 20.79
CA ALA A 369 28.20 -1.47 20.23
C ALA A 369 27.78 -2.42 21.34
N LYS A 370 26.48 -2.70 21.45
CA LYS A 370 25.93 -3.78 22.29
C LYS A 370 25.51 -4.94 21.41
N LEU A 371 25.88 -6.15 21.81
CA LEU A 371 25.73 -7.37 21.04
C LEU A 371 24.71 -8.30 21.71
N TYR A 372 23.75 -8.76 20.94
CA TYR A 372 22.72 -9.70 21.38
C TYR A 372 22.66 -10.90 20.44
N ILE A 373 22.51 -12.11 20.98
CA ILE A 373 22.43 -13.35 20.21
C ILE A 373 21.11 -14.07 20.49
N ASP A 374 20.42 -14.51 19.45
CA ASP A 374 19.25 -15.38 19.60
C ASP A 374 19.67 -16.85 19.83
N ALA A 375 20.32 -17.14 20.95
CA ALA A 375 20.80 -18.49 21.25
C ALA A 375 19.66 -19.51 21.45
N ALA A 376 18.50 -19.05 21.91
CA ALA A 376 17.34 -19.90 22.19
C ALA A 376 16.40 -20.08 20.98
N GLY A 377 16.68 -19.41 19.84
CA GLY A 377 15.77 -19.41 18.69
C GLY A 377 14.42 -18.74 18.99
N LYS A 378 14.41 -17.80 19.94
CA LYS A 378 13.24 -17.04 20.39
C LYS A 378 12.57 -16.31 19.23
N LEU A 379 13.36 -15.75 18.30
CA LEU A 379 12.84 -14.98 17.17
C LEU A 379 12.29 -15.88 16.06
N GLN A 380 12.77 -17.12 15.94
CA GLN A 380 12.17 -18.12 15.05
C GLN A 380 10.80 -18.58 15.56
N GLN A 381 10.67 -18.75 16.88
CA GLN A 381 9.43 -19.18 17.53
C GLN A 381 8.39 -18.04 17.58
N ASN A 382 8.86 -16.83 17.84
CA ASN A 382 8.03 -15.63 17.86
C ASN A 382 8.80 -14.45 17.26
N PHE A 383 8.56 -14.17 15.98
CA PHE A 383 9.22 -13.07 15.28
C PHE A 383 8.87 -11.68 15.84
N THR A 384 7.81 -11.55 16.65
CA THR A 384 7.45 -10.27 17.30
C THR A 384 8.22 -10.03 18.60
N ALA A 385 8.95 -11.04 19.09
CA ALA A 385 9.76 -10.90 20.28
C ALA A 385 10.99 -10.01 20.01
N GLU A 386 11.54 -9.42 21.06
CA GLU A 386 12.75 -8.60 21.01
C GLU A 386 13.88 -9.28 21.78
N LEU A 387 15.11 -9.11 21.29
CA LEU A 387 16.31 -9.50 22.03
C LEU A 387 16.55 -8.49 23.15
N GLY A 388 16.84 -8.99 24.34
CA GLY A 388 16.94 -8.18 25.55
C GLY A 388 18.14 -8.55 26.42
N ALA A 389 18.04 -8.25 27.71
CA ALA A 389 19.13 -8.48 28.67
C ALA A 389 19.58 -9.95 28.74
N ASP A 390 18.65 -10.90 28.60
CA ASP A 390 18.95 -12.34 28.62
C ASP A 390 19.70 -12.81 27.36
N ASP A 391 19.61 -12.03 26.28
CA ASP A 391 20.24 -12.31 24.99
C ASP A 391 21.58 -11.57 24.83
N PHE A 392 21.95 -10.71 25.79
CA PHE A 392 23.16 -9.88 25.75
C PHE A 392 24.43 -10.71 25.95
N VAL A 393 25.37 -10.58 25.01
CA VAL A 393 26.62 -11.38 25.02
C VAL A 393 27.89 -10.55 25.12
N GLY A 394 27.79 -9.22 25.03
CA GLY A 394 28.94 -8.35 25.19
C GLY A 394 28.75 -6.97 24.60
N GLN A 395 29.75 -6.13 24.80
CA GLN A 395 29.80 -4.79 24.24
C GLN A 395 31.23 -4.38 23.92
N VAL A 396 31.39 -3.42 23.02
CA VAL A 396 32.71 -2.90 22.61
C VAL A 396 32.61 -1.41 22.30
N GLU A 397 33.60 -0.66 22.77
CA GLU A 397 33.77 0.77 22.46
C GLU A 397 34.74 0.94 21.29
N PHE A 398 34.44 1.86 20.38
CA PHE A 398 35.29 2.16 19.23
C PHE A 398 35.07 3.59 18.74
N GLU A 399 35.99 4.08 17.93
CA GLU A 399 35.87 5.38 17.25
C GLU A 399 35.68 5.15 15.74
N SER A 400 34.80 5.91 15.11
CA SER A 400 34.52 5.78 13.68
C SER A 400 34.26 7.13 13.02
N ARG A 401 34.62 7.22 11.74
CA ARG A 401 34.25 8.32 10.83
C ARG A 401 33.12 7.93 9.87
N TRP A 402 32.59 6.71 10.00
CA TRP A 402 31.51 6.14 9.21
C TRP A 402 31.63 6.32 7.69
N PRO A 403 32.73 5.83 7.07
CA PRO A 403 32.81 5.79 5.62
C PRO A 403 31.68 4.95 5.00
N SER A 404 31.15 5.41 3.88
CA SER A 404 30.12 4.69 3.13
C SER A 404 30.72 3.65 2.17
N GLY A 405 30.00 2.55 1.96
CA GLY A 405 30.29 1.52 0.97
C GLY A 405 30.96 0.27 1.55
N TYR A 406 30.63 -0.88 0.94
CA TYR A 406 31.08 -2.20 1.35
C TYR A 406 32.61 -2.33 1.49
N GLY A 407 33.39 -1.69 0.61
CA GLY A 407 34.86 -1.76 0.64
C GLY A 407 35.53 -0.92 1.74
N ARG A 408 34.75 -0.18 2.53
CA ARG A 408 35.24 0.74 3.57
C ARG A 408 34.49 0.53 4.87
N MET A 409 34.36 -0.72 5.33
CA MET A 409 33.62 -0.99 6.56
C MET A 409 34.36 -0.46 7.78
N THR A 410 33.62 -0.05 8.81
CA THR A 410 34.17 0.05 10.15
C THR A 410 34.31 -1.37 10.72
N ILE A 411 35.54 -1.75 11.07
CA ILE A 411 35.88 -3.07 11.61
C ILE A 411 36.17 -2.92 13.10
N VAL A 412 35.56 -3.78 13.92
CA VAL A 412 35.74 -3.83 15.37
C VAL A 412 36.05 -5.25 15.82
#